data_AF-A0A8R2JV56-F1
#
_entry.id   AF-A0A8R2JV56-F1
#
_cell.length_a   1.000
_cell.length_b   1.000
_cell.length_c   1.000
_cell.angle_alpha   90.00
_cell.angle_beta   90.00
_cell.angle_gamma   90.00
#
_symmetry.space_group_name_H-M   'P 1'
#
loop_
_entity.id
_entity.type
_entity.pdbx_description
1 polymer ?
#
loop_
_entity_poly.entity_id
_entity_poly.type
_entity_poly.pdbx_seq_one_letter_code
_entity_poly.pdbx_strand_id
1 'polypeptide(L)'
;MAGRKWVIEPSLVIDAILFYKDAVIITNENGEKKVAVATNSVWSDISSKLDNRMSTSALHTFVFKGRHGIKEKLGFLPLKTFPVSTNISDENQLSNGSGT
;
A
#
# COMPACT_ATOMS: atom_id res chain seq x y z
N MET A 1 11.75 23.19 12.04
CA MET A 1 10.99 22.19 11.26
C MET A 1 11.84 20.93 11.21
N ALA A 2 11.53 19.92 12.02
CA ALA A 2 12.34 18.69 12.10
C ALA A 2 12.17 17.90 10.79
N GLY A 3 13.30 17.60 10.13
CA GLY A 3 13.34 16.82 8.90
C GLY A 3 12.57 15.52 9.05
N ARG A 4 11.73 15.19 8.06
CA ARG A 4 10.92 13.98 8.06
C ARG A 4 11.85 12.76 8.10
N LYS A 5 12.02 12.19 9.29
CA LYS A 5 12.65 10.89 9.48
C LYS A 5 11.64 9.82 9.05
N TRP A 6 11.60 9.53 7.76
CA TRP A 6 10.93 8.33 7.25
C TRP A 6 11.81 7.13 7.60
N VAL A 7 11.56 6.46 8.72
CA VAL A 7 12.37 5.30 9.13
C VAL A 7 11.47 4.23 9.74
N ILE A 8 10.50 3.78 8.96
CA ILE A 8 10.04 2.41 9.13
C ILE A 8 10.35 1.70 7.82
N GLU A 9 11.17 0.66 7.94
CA GLU A 9 11.46 -0.21 6.82
C GLU A 9 10.17 -0.89 6.36
N PRO A 10 9.89 -0.96 5.04
CA PRO A 10 8.70 -1.62 4.54
C PRO A 10 8.62 -3.09 4.95
N SER A 11 9.77 -3.75 5.19
CA SER A 11 9.83 -5.10 5.75
C SER A 11 9.17 -5.19 7.13
N LEU A 12 9.46 -4.25 8.05
CA LEU A 12 8.84 -4.21 9.38
C LEU A 12 7.33 -4.01 9.31
N VAL A 13 6.85 -3.20 8.36
CA VAL A 13 5.42 -3.02 8.11
C VAL A 13 4.79 -4.32 7.64
N ILE A 14 5.44 -4.99 6.68
CA ILE A 14 4.98 -6.28 6.15
C ILE A 14 4.93 -7.32 7.28
N ASP A 15 5.97 -7.43 8.10
CA ASP A 15 6.04 -8.39 9.20
C ASP A 15 4.95 -8.12 10.25
N ALA A 16 4.74 -6.85 10.62
CA ALA A 16 3.67 -6.48 11.53
C ALA A 16 2.28 -6.84 10.96
N ILE A 17 2.04 -6.59 9.68
CA ILE A 17 0.76 -6.94 9.03
C ILE A 17 0.59 -8.46 8.93
N LEU A 18 1.65 -9.21 8.63
CA LEU A 18 1.61 -10.67 8.56
C LEU A 18 1.41 -11.32 9.93
N PHE A 19 1.89 -10.70 11.01
CA PHE A 19 1.59 -11.13 12.37
C PHE A 19 0.08 -11.10 12.66
N TYR A 20 -0.63 -10.09 12.14
CA TYR A 20 -2.09 -9.95 12.27
C TYR A 20 -2.85 -10.48 11.05
N LYS A 21 -2.27 -11.41 10.27
CA LYS A 21 -2.83 -11.89 9.01
C LYS A 21 -4.30 -12.31 9.12
N ASP A 22 -4.66 -13.07 10.15
CA ASP A 22 -6.02 -13.59 10.32
C ASP A 22 -7.05 -12.49 10.65
N ALA A 23 -6.61 -11.41 11.30
CA ALA A 23 -7.46 -10.26 11.61
C ALA A 23 -7.54 -9.26 10.44
N VAL A 24 -6.50 -9.21 9.60
CA VAL A 24 -6.44 -8.37 8.38
C VAL A 24 -7.26 -8.98 7.24
N ILE A 25 -7.39 -10.31 7.19
CA ILE A 25 -8.14 -11.01 6.15
C ILE A 25 -9.52 -11.39 6.69
N ILE A 26 -10.55 -10.66 6.27
CA ILE A 26 -11.93 -10.97 6.61
C ILE A 26 -12.49 -11.88 5.51
N THR A 27 -12.97 -13.06 5.89
CA THR A 27 -13.68 -13.97 4.99
C THR A 27 -15.18 -13.70 5.15
N ASN A 28 -15.84 -13.32 4.06
CA ASN A 28 -17.29 -13.14 4.07
C ASN A 28 -18.01 -14.49 3.90
N GLU A 29 -19.33 -14.50 4.14
CA GLU A 29 -20.20 -15.68 4.00
C GLU A 29 -20.14 -16.31 2.60
N ASN A 30 -19.79 -15.53 1.58
CA ASN A 30 -19.59 -15.99 0.20
C ASN A 30 -18.25 -16.72 -0.03
N GLY A 31 -17.43 -16.93 1.01
CA GLY A 31 -16.08 -17.48 0.90
C GLY A 31 -15.05 -16.49 0.33
N GLU A 32 -15.45 -15.25 0.03
CA GLU A 32 -14.56 -14.21 -0.48
C GLU A 32 -13.68 -13.62 0.62
N LYS A 33 -12.36 -13.74 0.44
CA LYS A 33 -11.35 -13.06 1.27
C LYS A 33 -11.28 -11.58 0.89
N LYS A 34 -11.43 -10.68 1.85
CA LYS A 34 -11.29 -9.23 1.69
C LYS A 34 -10.33 -8.67 2.75
N VAL A 35 -9.70 -7.56 2.44
CA VAL A 35 -8.88 -6.81 3.40
C VAL A 35 -9.81 -6.11 4.39
N ALA A 36 -9.47 -6.12 5.67
CA ALA A 36 -10.20 -5.43 6.72
C ALA A 36 -10.37 -3.94 6.39
N VAL A 37 -11.58 -3.41 6.60
CA VAL A 37 -11.87 -1.98 6.36
C VAL A 37 -10.98 -1.08 7.21
N ALA A 38 -10.67 0.13 6.74
CA ALA A 38 -9.76 1.07 7.42
C ALA A 38 -10.15 1.43 8.86
N THR A 39 -11.42 1.27 9.22
CA THR A 39 -11.96 1.53 10.57
C THR A 39 -11.83 0.35 11.53
N ASN A 40 -11.38 -0.81 11.05
CA ASN A 40 -11.19 -1.99 11.88
C ASN A 40 -10.07 -1.73 12.92
N SER A 41 -10.30 -2.13 14.17
CA SER A 41 -9.36 -1.95 15.27
C SER A 41 -8.02 -2.64 15.04
N VAL A 42 -7.97 -3.68 14.20
CA VAL A 42 -6.72 -4.36 13.81
C VAL A 42 -5.67 -3.38 13.30
N TRP A 43 -6.08 -2.32 12.59
CA TRP A 43 -5.15 -1.32 12.09
C TRP A 43 -4.54 -0.48 13.22
N SER A 44 -5.32 -0.22 14.27
CA SER A 44 -4.84 0.44 15.48
C SER A 44 -3.86 -0.45 16.24
N ASP A 45 -4.13 -1.76 16.32
CA ASP A 45 -3.22 -2.72 16.96
C ASP A 45 -1.89 -2.83 16.21
N ILE A 46 -1.93 -2.89 14.87
CA ILE A 46 -0.73 -2.86 14.01
C ILE A 46 0.00 -1.53 14.17
N SER A 47 -0.71 -0.40 14.19
CA SER A 47 -0.11 0.92 14.39
C SER A 47 0.61 1.00 15.74
N SER A 48 -0.02 0.51 16.81
CA SER A 48 0.57 0.45 18.15
C SER A 48 1.79 -0.46 18.19
N LYS A 49 1.78 -1.58 17.45
CA LYS A 49 2.95 -2.48 17.32
C LYS A 49 4.13 -1.80 16.62
N LEU A 50 3.84 -0.82 15.76
CA LEU A 50 4.82 0.00 15.04
C LEU A 50 5.12 1.33 15.77
N ASP A 51 4.92 1.40 17.09
CA ASP A 51 5.09 2.61 17.91
C ASP A 51 4.33 3.84 17.38
N ASN A 52 3.14 3.63 16.79
CA ASN A 52 2.32 4.65 16.14
C ASN A 52 3.04 5.45 15.03
N ARG A 53 4.12 4.89 14.46
CA ARG A 53 4.89 5.53 13.39
C ARG A 53 4.16 5.53 12.05
N MET A 54 3.11 4.73 11.90
CA MET A 54 2.28 4.66 10.70
C MET A 54 0.80 4.69 11.08
N SER A 55 0.04 5.61 10.48
CA SER A 55 -1.39 5.74 10.76
C SER A 55 -2.19 4.55 10.23
N THR A 56 -3.33 4.28 10.85
CA THR A 56 -4.25 3.20 10.46
C THR A 56 -4.65 3.29 8.99
N SER A 57 -4.99 4.50 8.51
CA SER A 57 -5.32 4.75 7.11
C SER A 57 -4.14 4.50 6.17
N ALA A 58 -2.91 4.80 6.60
CA ALA A 58 -1.70 4.54 5.82
C ALA A 58 -1.44 3.04 5.71
N LEU A 59 -1.59 2.28 6.81
CA LEU A 59 -1.48 0.82 6.82
C LEU A 59 -2.50 0.17 5.90
N HIS A 60 -3.77 0.56 6.02
CA HIS A 60 -4.83 0.10 5.13
C HIS A 60 -4.50 0.39 3.66
N THR A 61 -4.06 1.63 3.36
CA THR A 61 -3.67 2.02 1.99
C THR A 61 -2.46 1.22 1.48
N PHE A 62 -1.49 0.92 2.35
CA PHE A 62 -0.31 0.13 2.01
C PHE A 62 -0.69 -1.27 1.54
N VAL A 63 -1.58 -1.94 2.29
CA VAL A 63 -2.13 -3.26 1.93
C VAL A 63 -3.01 -3.17 0.68
N PHE A 64 -3.91 -2.18 0.63
CA PHE A 64 -4.85 -2.00 -0.47
C PHE A 64 -4.15 -1.75 -1.82
N LYS A 65 -3.09 -0.93 -1.83
CA LYS A 65 -2.26 -0.72 -3.03
C LYS A 65 -1.39 -1.92 -3.39
N GLY A 66 -1.26 -2.91 -2.49
CA GLY A 66 -0.49 -4.12 -2.75
C GLY A 66 1.01 -3.86 -2.95
N ARG A 67 1.57 -2.83 -2.31
CA ARG A 67 3.00 -2.54 -2.42
C ARG A 67 3.82 -3.72 -1.88
N HIS A 68 4.99 -3.96 -2.49
CA HIS A 68 5.93 -5.01 -2.07
C HIS A 68 5.34 -6.43 -2.03
N GLY A 69 4.32 -6.73 -2.85
CA GLY A 69 3.71 -8.07 -2.92
C GLY A 69 2.96 -8.47 -1.65
N ILE A 70 2.56 -7.51 -0.79
CA ILE A 70 1.92 -7.83 0.49
C ILE A 70 0.59 -8.57 0.33
N LYS A 71 -0.15 -8.31 -0.75
CA LYS A 71 -1.39 -9.04 -1.06
C LYS A 71 -1.13 -10.53 -1.29
N GLU A 72 -0.06 -10.86 -2.02
CA GLU A 72 0.34 -12.24 -2.29
C GLU A 72 0.76 -12.95 -1.00
N LYS A 73 1.53 -12.25 -0.15
CA LYS A 73 1.94 -12.77 1.18
C LYS A 73 0.75 -13.01 2.11
N LEU A 74 -0.29 -12.18 2.01
CA LEU A 74 -1.56 -12.40 2.70
C LEU A 74 -2.42 -13.52 2.07
N GLY A 75 -2.02 -14.06 0.92
CA GLY A 75 -2.75 -15.14 0.25
C GLY A 75 -3.92 -14.67 -0.59
N PHE A 76 -3.93 -13.39 -0.98
CA PHE A 76 -4.75 -12.92 -2.10
C PHE A 76 -4.09 -13.38 -3.40
N LEU A 77 -4.90 -13.84 -4.36
CA LEU A 77 -4.41 -14.14 -5.70
C LEU A 77 -3.82 -12.86 -6.32
N PRO A 78 -2.71 -12.97 -7.08
CA PRO A 78 -2.17 -11.82 -7.79
C PRO A 78 -3.27 -11.25 -8.67
N LEU A 79 -3.58 -9.96 -8.46
CA LEU A 79 -4.38 -9.22 -9.42
C LEU A 79 -3.62 -9.32 -10.73
N LYS A 80 -4.21 -10.01 -11.71
CA LYS A 80 -3.69 -10.13 -13.07
C LYS A 80 -3.27 -8.72 -13.51
N THR A 81 -1.97 -8.43 -13.47
CA THR A 81 -1.42 -7.14 -13.83
C THR A 81 -1.68 -6.96 -15.30
N PHE A 82 -2.68 -6.17 -15.66
CA PHE A 82 -2.69 -5.56 -16.97
C PHE A 82 -1.44 -4.69 -17.04
N PRO A 83 -0.57 -4.85 -18.06
CA PRO A 83 0.60 -3.99 -18.19
C PRO A 83 0.07 -2.55 -18.31
N VAL A 84 0.38 -1.73 -17.30
CA VAL A 84 0.34 -0.27 -17.47
C VAL A 84 1.42 0.03 -18.50
N SER A 85 1.00 0.15 -19.76
CA SER A 85 1.82 0.70 -20.83
C SER A 85 2.10 2.14 -20.43
N THR A 86 3.25 2.35 -19.78
CA THR A 86 3.75 3.69 -19.53
C THR A 86 4.29 4.17 -20.86
N ASN A 87 3.45 4.83 -21.65
CA ASN A 87 3.92 5.66 -22.76
C ASN A 87 4.73 6.80 -22.15
N ILE A 88 6.02 6.55 -21.92
CA ILE A 88 7.03 7.59 -21.83
C ILE A 88 7.27 8.03 -23.28
N SER A 89 6.50 8.99 -23.76
CA SER A 89 6.92 9.80 -24.89
C SER A 89 7.84 10.88 -24.33
N ASP A 90 9.13 10.54 -24.27
CA ASP A 90 10.19 11.52 -24.39
C ASP A 90 10.12 12.07 -25.82
N GLU A 91 9.53 13.25 -25.99
CA GLU A 91 9.81 14.11 -27.14
C GLU A 91 9.88 15.56 -26.65
N ASN A 92 11.07 15.90 -26.19
CA ASN A 92 11.52 17.27 -26.07
C ASN A 92 11.96 17.75 -27.46
N GLN A 93 11.04 18.23 -28.30
CA GLN A 93 11.34 19.08 -29.46
C GLN A 93 10.12 19.94 -29.86
N LEU A 94 10.31 21.26 -29.88
CA LEU A 94 10.06 22.21 -30.97
C LEU A 94 9.72 23.63 -30.46
N SER A 95 10.77 24.45 -30.43
CA SER A 95 10.93 25.66 -31.26
C SER A 95 9.84 26.74 -31.31
N ASN A 96 10.29 27.93 -30.89
CA ASN A 96 10.12 29.26 -31.51
C ASN A 96 8.85 30.06 -31.21
N GLY A 97 8.97 31.01 -30.26
CA GLY A 97 8.07 32.14 -30.09
C GLY A 97 8.82 33.47 -29.99
N SER A 98 8.60 34.34 -30.99
CA SER A 98 8.80 35.80 -31.06
C SER A 98 9.02 36.13 -32.54
N GLY A 99 8.31 37.03 -33.20
CA GLY A 99 7.38 38.07 -32.80
C GLY A 99 7.46 39.13 -33.90
N THR A 100 6.30 39.54 -34.42
CA THR A 100 6.01 40.74 -35.26
C THR A 100 6.88 41.00 -36.50
#